data_AF-A0A6B0Y1M5-F1
#
_entry.id   AF-A0A6B0Y1M5-F1
#
_cell.length_a   1.000
_cell.length_b   1.000
_cell.length_c   1.000
_cell.angle_alpha   90.00
_cell.angle_beta   90.00
_cell.angle_gamma   90.00
#
_symmetry.space_group_name_H-M   'P 1'
#
loop_
_entity.id
_entity.type
_entity.pdbx_description
1 polymer ?
#
loop_
_entity_poly.entity_id
_entity_poly.type
_entity_poly.pdbx_seq_one_letter_code
_entity_poly.pdbx_strand_id
1 'polypeptide(L)'
;LEFVLTDAIGRDWQCGTHQVDFVLPERLNAAYVGEDGSRHRPVMLHRAALGSFERFIGILIESSEGRLPFWLAPRQVVVASITSDTNEHASRIAAELASAGVRAESDIRNEKISYKVREHSVGKVPVILAVGHREVNEGTVSVRRLGSNATETRSLAEAVRELASEALPPDLRRNDQVRSEDGAAQEAPMAEGRRYFSF
;
A
#
# COMPACT_ATOMS: atom_id res chain seq x y z
N LEU A 1 -17.74 5.01 -22.69
CA LEU A 1 -16.52 4.16 -22.68
C LEU A 1 -16.57 3.30 -21.43
N GLU A 2 -16.32 2.00 -21.57
CA GLU A 2 -16.35 1.04 -20.46
C GLU A 2 -15.01 0.31 -20.39
N PHE A 3 -14.52 0.12 -19.17
CA PHE A 3 -13.26 -0.56 -18.90
C PHE A 3 -13.57 -1.90 -18.23
N VAL A 4 -13.30 -2.98 -18.94
CA VAL A 4 -13.61 -4.35 -18.53
C VAL A 4 -12.35 -5.03 -18.03
N LEU A 5 -12.45 -5.69 -16.87
CA LEU A 5 -11.42 -6.56 -16.32
C LEU A 5 -11.96 -7.99 -16.29
N THR A 6 -11.09 -8.97 -16.54
CA THR A 6 -11.45 -10.38 -16.53
C THR A 6 -11.01 -11.01 -15.20
N ASP A 7 -11.88 -11.83 -14.62
CA ASP A 7 -11.64 -12.51 -13.34
C ASP A 7 -10.91 -13.87 -13.51
N ALA A 8 -10.64 -14.57 -12.40
CA ALA A 8 -9.84 -15.79 -12.41
C ALA A 8 -10.47 -16.97 -13.17
N ILE A 9 -11.77 -16.94 -13.42
CA ILE A 9 -12.50 -17.97 -14.18
C ILE A 9 -12.94 -17.50 -15.57
N GLY A 10 -12.46 -16.33 -16.01
CA GLY A 10 -12.68 -15.82 -17.36
C GLY A 10 -13.97 -15.01 -17.54
N ARG A 11 -14.61 -14.53 -16.47
CA ARG A 11 -15.78 -13.64 -16.58
C ARG A 11 -15.36 -12.19 -16.67
N ASP A 12 -16.12 -11.43 -17.45
CA ASP A 12 -15.90 -10.02 -17.67
C ASP A 12 -16.66 -9.15 -16.66
N TRP A 13 -15.94 -8.21 -16.06
CA TRP A 13 -16.44 -7.26 -15.08
C TRP A 13 -16.18 -5.83 -15.51
N GLN A 14 -17.24 -5.07 -15.75
CA GLN A 14 -17.13 -3.63 -15.92
C GLN A 14 -16.67 -2.99 -14.61
N CYS A 15 -15.51 -2.35 -14.64
CA CYS A 15 -14.96 -1.60 -13.52
C CYS A 15 -15.06 -0.11 -13.84
N GLY A 16 -14.06 0.43 -14.53
CA GLY A 16 -14.06 1.84 -14.90
C GLY A 16 -15.14 2.19 -15.93
N THR A 17 -15.63 3.42 -15.89
CA THR A 17 -16.55 3.96 -16.90
C THR A 17 -16.39 5.46 -17.08
N HIS A 18 -16.63 5.92 -18.31
CA HIS A 18 -16.83 7.33 -18.67
C HIS A 18 -18.11 7.44 -19.50
N GLN A 19 -19.07 8.21 -19.03
CA GLN A 19 -20.40 8.37 -19.63
C GLN A 19 -20.71 9.84 -19.83
N VAL A 20 -21.10 10.21 -21.05
CA VAL A 20 -21.49 11.58 -21.40
C VAL A 20 -23.00 11.68 -21.33
N ASP A 21 -23.51 12.66 -20.57
CA ASP A 21 -24.93 12.83 -20.27
C ASP A 21 -25.40 14.26 -20.60
N PHE A 22 -26.36 14.33 -21.52
CA PHE A 22 -27.01 15.57 -21.96
C PHE A 22 -28.40 15.76 -21.33
N VAL A 23 -28.93 14.75 -20.62
CA VAL A 23 -30.31 14.70 -20.11
C VAL A 23 -30.40 15.17 -18.66
N LEU A 24 -29.52 14.73 -17.77
CA LEU A 24 -29.58 15.16 -16.37
C LEU A 24 -29.38 16.68 -16.17
N PRO A 25 -28.45 17.36 -16.88
CA PRO A 25 -28.36 18.81 -16.83
C PRO A 25 -29.69 19.52 -17.11
N GLU A 26 -30.48 19.00 -18.05
CA GLU A 26 -31.81 19.51 -18.35
C GLU A 26 -32.78 19.32 -17.20
N ARG A 27 -32.91 18.08 -16.73
CA ARG A 27 -33.88 17.72 -15.70
C ARG A 27 -33.61 18.44 -14.38
N LEU A 28 -32.35 18.73 -14.08
CA LEU A 28 -31.92 19.46 -12.89
C LEU A 28 -31.87 20.99 -13.10
N ASN A 29 -32.23 21.48 -14.29
CA ASN A 29 -32.14 22.89 -14.69
C ASN A 29 -30.75 23.50 -14.44
N ALA A 30 -29.69 22.72 -14.69
CA ALA A 30 -28.32 23.16 -14.55
C ALA A 30 -27.96 24.12 -15.69
N ALA A 31 -27.33 25.24 -15.35
CA ALA A 31 -26.89 26.25 -16.32
C ALA A 31 -25.64 26.98 -15.85
N TYR A 32 -24.88 27.53 -16.78
CA TYR A 32 -23.77 28.46 -16.54
C TYR A 32 -23.88 29.65 -17.51
N VAL A 33 -23.17 30.75 -17.23
CA VAL A 33 -23.10 31.91 -18.13
C VAL A 33 -21.84 31.77 -18.99
N GLY A 34 -22.01 31.81 -20.31
CA GLY A 34 -20.91 31.71 -21.27
C GLY A 34 -20.18 33.04 -21.45
N GLU A 35 -19.09 33.02 -22.22
CA GLU A 35 -18.32 34.22 -22.57
C GLU A 35 -19.15 35.25 -23.35
N ASP A 36 -20.22 34.80 -24.02
CA ASP A 36 -21.21 35.61 -24.72
C ASP A 36 -22.25 36.27 -23.78
N GLY A 37 -22.14 36.07 -22.46
CA GLY A 37 -23.08 36.57 -21.46
C GLY A 37 -24.43 35.85 -21.44
N SER A 38 -24.63 34.82 -22.28
CA SER A 38 -25.87 34.05 -22.35
C SER A 38 -25.86 32.85 -21.42
N ARG A 39 -27.05 32.34 -21.06
CA ARG A 39 -27.19 31.12 -20.26
C ARG A 39 -27.04 29.89 -21.16
N HIS A 40 -26.06 29.06 -20.86
CA HIS A 40 -25.79 27.79 -21.54
C HIS A 40 -26.03 26.62 -20.60
N ARG A 41 -26.31 25.45 -21.19
CA ARG A 41 -26.46 24.20 -20.43
C ARG A 41 -25.14 23.41 -20.48
N PRO A 42 -24.61 22.95 -19.32
CA PRO A 42 -23.41 22.14 -19.34
C PRO A 42 -23.70 20.72 -19.86
N VAL A 43 -22.65 20.04 -20.32
CA VAL A 43 -22.64 18.59 -20.54
C VAL A 43 -22.10 17.92 -19.29
N MET A 44 -22.76 16.87 -18.80
CA MET A 44 -22.31 16.14 -17.62
C MET A 44 -21.47 14.94 -18.03
N LEU A 45 -20.29 14.79 -17.42
CA LEU A 45 -19.44 13.61 -17.59
C LEU A 45 -19.45 12.81 -16.28
N HIS A 46 -20.05 11.63 -16.31
CA HIS A 46 -19.98 10.68 -15.20
C HIS A 46 -18.73 9.83 -15.36
N ARG A 47 -17.93 9.71 -14.29
CA ARG A 47 -16.75 8.85 -14.29
C ARG A 47 -16.63 8.03 -13.02
N ALA A 48 -16.19 6.79 -13.17
CA ALA A 48 -15.67 5.98 -12.08
C ALA A 48 -14.37 5.32 -12.56
N ALA A 49 -13.26 5.48 -11.85
CA ALA A 49 -11.98 4.91 -12.26
C ALA A 49 -11.92 3.40 -11.95
N LEU A 50 -12.29 3.02 -10.72
CA LEU A 50 -12.29 1.64 -10.25
C LEU A 50 -13.66 0.95 -10.41
N GLY A 51 -14.71 1.73 -10.67
CA GLY A 51 -16.09 1.26 -10.51
C GLY A 51 -16.50 1.31 -9.04
N SER A 52 -16.93 0.16 -8.48
CA SER A 52 -17.19 0.03 -7.04
C SER A 52 -16.00 -0.57 -6.30
N PHE A 53 -15.87 -0.28 -5.01
CA PHE A 53 -14.79 -0.82 -4.19
C PHE A 53 -14.89 -2.34 -4.04
N GLU A 54 -16.10 -2.87 -3.84
CA GLU A 54 -16.34 -4.30 -3.66
C GLU A 54 -15.88 -5.10 -4.88
N ARG A 55 -16.24 -4.63 -6.08
CA ARG A 55 -15.85 -5.27 -7.34
C ARG A 55 -14.34 -5.18 -7.55
N PHE A 56 -13.77 -3.99 -7.37
CA PHE A 56 -12.34 -3.79 -7.58
C PHE A 56 -11.48 -4.60 -6.59
N ILE A 57 -11.89 -4.66 -5.32
CA ILE A 57 -11.23 -5.49 -4.30
C ILE A 57 -11.36 -6.97 -4.66
N GLY A 58 -12.51 -7.44 -5.13
CA GLY A 58 -12.69 -8.81 -5.62
C GLY A 58 -11.70 -9.16 -6.72
N ILE A 59 -11.64 -8.34 -7.78
CA ILE A 59 -10.68 -8.51 -8.89
C ILE A 59 -9.23 -8.46 -8.39
N LEU A 60 -8.92 -7.56 -7.45
CA LEU A 60 -7.57 -7.45 -6.88
C LEU A 60 -7.16 -8.70 -6.09
N ILE A 61 -8.07 -9.26 -5.29
CA ILE A 61 -7.79 -10.48 -4.52
C ILE A 61 -7.59 -11.67 -5.46
N GLU A 62 -8.44 -11.80 -6.49
CA GLU A 62 -8.33 -12.87 -7.48
C GLU A 62 -7.03 -12.79 -8.28
N SER A 63 -6.70 -11.62 -8.82
CA SER A 63 -5.48 -11.40 -9.62
C SER A 63 -4.18 -11.55 -8.83
N SER A 64 -4.22 -11.35 -7.51
CA SER A 64 -3.05 -11.48 -6.63
C SER A 64 -2.96 -12.82 -5.91
N GLU A 65 -3.96 -13.70 -6.04
CA GLU A 65 -4.11 -14.92 -5.21
C GLU A 65 -4.05 -14.60 -3.70
N GLY A 66 -4.58 -13.44 -3.32
CA GLY A 66 -4.51 -12.88 -1.97
C GLY A 66 -3.13 -12.35 -1.54
N ARG A 67 -2.10 -12.41 -2.39
CA ARG A 67 -0.77 -11.83 -2.13
C ARG A 67 -0.79 -10.34 -2.46
N LEU A 68 -1.51 -9.57 -1.65
CA LEU A 68 -1.65 -8.13 -1.86
C LEU A 68 -0.29 -7.42 -1.77
N PRO A 69 -0.09 -6.34 -2.55
CA PRO A 69 1.08 -5.47 -2.40
C PRO A 69 1.23 -5.00 -0.96
N PHE A 70 2.48 -4.83 -0.49
CA PHE A 70 2.77 -4.50 0.91
C PHE A 70 1.93 -3.33 1.44
N TRP A 71 1.84 -2.22 0.70
CA TRP A 71 1.04 -1.04 1.08
C TRP A 71 -0.47 -1.31 1.24
N LEU A 72 -1.03 -2.33 0.57
CA LEU A 72 -2.44 -2.73 0.66
C LEU A 72 -2.71 -3.89 1.63
N ALA A 73 -1.68 -4.67 2.00
CA ALA A 73 -1.87 -5.86 2.82
C ALA A 73 -2.48 -5.51 4.19
N PRO A 74 -3.57 -6.16 4.63
CA PRO A 74 -4.21 -5.86 5.92
C PRO A 74 -3.24 -6.04 7.10
N ARG A 75 -2.46 -7.12 7.06
CA ARG A 75 -1.36 -7.41 7.98
C ARG A 75 -0.07 -7.38 7.17
N GLN A 76 0.73 -6.32 7.35
CA GLN A 76 1.94 -6.10 6.55
C GLN A 76 3.12 -6.89 7.13
N VAL A 77 3.27 -6.84 8.44
CA VAL A 77 4.36 -7.48 9.18
C VAL A 77 3.82 -8.25 10.37
N VAL A 78 4.32 -9.47 10.58
CA VAL A 78 4.19 -10.16 11.86
C VAL A 78 5.56 -10.36 12.48
N VAL A 79 5.72 -9.94 13.73
CA VAL A 79 6.93 -10.13 14.54
C VAL A 79 6.75 -11.37 15.42
N ALA A 80 7.35 -12.48 15.04
CA ALA A 80 7.23 -13.75 15.72
C ALA A 80 8.41 -13.98 16.68
N SER A 81 8.13 -14.11 17.98
CA SER A 81 9.13 -14.51 18.96
C SER A 81 9.47 -16.00 18.81
N ILE A 82 10.75 -16.35 18.97
CA ILE A 82 11.20 -17.75 18.96
C ILE A 82 11.03 -18.39 20.34
N THR A 83 11.28 -17.63 21.41
CA THR A 83 11.15 -18.06 22.81
C THR A 83 10.32 -17.05 23.61
N SER A 84 9.72 -17.48 24.72
CA SER A 84 8.95 -16.62 25.63
C SER A 84 9.74 -15.41 26.14
N ASP A 85 11.04 -15.59 26.34
CA ASP A 85 11.94 -14.57 26.88
C ASP A 85 12.13 -13.38 25.91
N THR A 86 11.82 -13.59 24.63
CA THR A 86 11.91 -12.57 23.57
C THR A 86 10.58 -11.88 23.28
N ASN A 87 9.49 -12.24 23.99
CA ASN A 87 8.15 -11.72 23.74
C ASN A 87 8.05 -10.19 23.90
N GLU A 88 8.69 -9.64 24.94
CA GLU A 88 8.69 -8.19 25.18
C GLU A 88 9.44 -7.46 24.06
N HIS A 89 10.55 -8.02 23.58
CA HIS A 89 11.29 -7.42 22.46
C HIS A 89 10.52 -7.48 21.15
N ALA A 90 9.87 -8.60 20.85
CA ALA A 90 8.99 -8.73 19.68
C ALA A 90 7.85 -7.70 19.71
N SER A 91 7.25 -7.47 20.88
CA SER A 91 6.19 -6.47 21.08
C SER A 91 6.71 -5.03 20.87
N ARG A 92 7.92 -4.74 21.35
CA ARG A 92 8.59 -3.44 21.13
C ARG A 92 8.87 -3.18 19.66
N ILE A 93 9.39 -4.16 18.92
CA ILE A 93 9.63 -4.05 17.47
C ILE A 93 8.32 -3.78 16.72
N ALA A 94 7.24 -4.51 17.06
CA ALA A 94 5.94 -4.27 16.45
C ALA A 94 5.43 -2.84 16.69
N ALA A 95 5.63 -2.30 17.91
CA ALA A 95 5.28 -0.92 18.24
C ALA A 95 6.14 0.12 17.50
N GLU A 96 7.44 -0.16 17.32
CA GLU A 96 8.35 0.70 16.55
C GLU A 96 7.94 0.76 15.07
N LEU A 97 7.63 -0.39 14.47
CA LEU A 97 7.08 -0.48 13.11
C LEU A 97 5.75 0.26 12.97
N ALA A 98 4.84 0.09 13.94
CA ALA A 98 3.57 0.81 13.96
C ALA A 98 3.75 2.33 14.04
N SER A 99 4.71 2.79 14.85
CA SER A 99 5.07 4.21 14.95
C SER A 99 5.66 4.77 13.66
N ALA A 100 6.28 3.91 12.83
CA ALA A 100 6.78 4.25 11.51
C ALA A 100 5.73 4.13 10.38
N GLY A 101 4.47 3.86 10.71
CA GLY A 101 3.37 3.76 9.74
C GLY A 101 3.17 2.36 9.12
N VAL A 102 3.84 1.34 9.67
CA VAL A 102 3.70 -0.06 9.21
C VAL A 102 2.66 -0.79 10.08
N ARG A 103 1.68 -1.44 9.46
CA ARG A 103 0.71 -2.32 10.12
C ARG A 103 1.39 -3.62 10.56
N ALA A 104 1.97 -3.57 11.75
CA ALA A 104 2.69 -4.67 12.38
C ALA A 104 1.98 -5.18 13.62
N GLU A 105 2.10 -6.48 13.88
CA GLU A 105 1.61 -7.14 15.08
C GLU A 105 2.63 -8.18 15.56
N SER A 106 2.56 -8.55 16.84
CA SER A 106 3.45 -9.56 17.43
C SER A 106 2.75 -10.91 17.61
N ASP A 107 3.42 -12.00 17.23
CA ASP A 107 3.00 -13.37 17.56
C ASP A 107 3.89 -13.96 18.65
N ILE A 108 3.41 -13.81 19.88
CA ILE A 108 4.09 -14.24 21.12
C ILE A 108 3.56 -15.55 21.70
N ARG A 109 2.73 -16.30 20.94
CA ARG A 109 2.21 -17.60 21.37
C ARG A 109 3.37 -18.59 21.59
N ASN A 110 3.21 -19.53 22.52
CA ASN A 110 4.20 -20.57 22.78
C ASN A 110 4.10 -21.70 21.74
N GLU A 111 4.40 -21.37 20.49
CA GLU A 111 4.37 -22.27 19.34
C GLU A 111 5.73 -22.32 18.66
N LYS A 112 6.03 -23.42 17.97
CA LYS A 112 7.28 -23.53 17.21
C LYS A 112 7.34 -22.44 16.14
N ILE A 113 8.50 -21.80 15.96
CA ILE A 113 8.68 -20.74 14.95
C ILE A 113 8.30 -21.21 13.54
N SER A 114 8.54 -22.48 13.20
CA SER A 114 8.13 -23.06 11.91
C SER A 114 6.62 -23.11 11.73
N TYR A 115 5.85 -23.32 12.80
CA TYR A 115 4.39 -23.26 12.78
C TYR A 115 3.91 -21.83 12.56
N LYS A 116 4.41 -20.87 13.35
CA LYS A 116 4.09 -19.43 13.20
C LYS A 116 4.36 -18.95 11.77
N VAL A 117 5.55 -19.25 11.24
CA VAL A 117 5.93 -18.87 9.86
C VAL A 117 4.98 -19.46 8.84
N ARG A 118 4.61 -20.74 8.98
CA ARG A 118 3.66 -21.40 8.07
C ARG A 118 2.27 -20.76 8.13
N GLU A 119 1.75 -20.53 9.33
CA GLU A 119 0.42 -19.94 9.53
C GLU A 119 0.32 -18.55 8.90
N HIS A 120 1.29 -17.67 9.17
CA HIS A 120 1.32 -16.31 8.60
C HIS A 120 1.59 -16.31 7.08
N SER A 121 2.34 -17.29 6.57
CA SER A 121 2.51 -17.47 5.12
C SER A 121 1.21 -17.88 4.44
N VAL A 122 0.41 -18.75 5.08
CA VAL A 122 -0.94 -19.13 4.59
C VAL A 122 -1.88 -17.93 4.64
N GLY A 123 -1.81 -17.14 5.72
CA GLY A 123 -2.52 -15.86 5.86
C GLY A 123 -2.05 -14.73 4.94
N LYS A 124 -1.09 -15.01 4.03
CA LYS A 124 -0.55 -14.06 3.04
C LYS A 124 0.07 -12.80 3.66
N VAL A 125 0.62 -12.89 4.87
CA VAL A 125 1.37 -11.79 5.48
C VAL A 125 2.65 -11.56 4.65
N PRO A 126 2.87 -10.36 4.06
CA PRO A 126 4.01 -10.10 3.19
C PRO A 126 5.37 -10.30 3.86
N VAL A 127 5.52 -9.94 5.13
CA VAL A 127 6.79 -10.01 5.86
C VAL A 127 6.59 -10.64 7.24
N ILE A 128 7.45 -11.60 7.56
CA ILE A 128 7.52 -12.23 8.88
C ILE A 128 8.91 -11.95 9.44
N LEU A 129 8.98 -11.31 10.60
CA LEU A 129 10.22 -11.06 11.34
C LEU A 129 10.33 -12.08 12.46
N ALA A 130 11.34 -12.94 12.42
CA ALA A 130 11.64 -13.85 13.52
C ALA A 130 12.66 -13.22 14.47
N VAL A 131 12.42 -13.35 15.77
CA VAL A 131 13.24 -12.74 16.82
C VAL A 131 13.56 -13.79 17.89
N GLY A 132 14.84 -14.16 18.00
CA GLY A 132 15.38 -14.99 19.09
C GLY A 132 16.40 -14.21 19.93
N HIS A 133 17.06 -14.90 20.86
CA HIS A 133 18.06 -14.27 21.73
C HIS A 133 19.21 -13.64 20.95
N ARG A 134 19.61 -14.24 19.82
CA ARG A 134 20.65 -13.69 18.96
C ARG A 134 20.25 -12.33 18.40
N GLU A 135 19.06 -12.24 17.84
CA GLU A 135 18.49 -11.01 17.27
C GLU A 135 18.38 -9.91 18.34
N VAL A 136 17.93 -10.26 19.56
CA VAL A 136 17.87 -9.32 20.69
C VAL A 136 19.25 -8.76 21.04
N ASN A 137 20.26 -9.64 21.12
CA ASN A 137 21.62 -9.24 21.52
C ASN A 137 22.32 -8.42 20.45
N GLU A 138 22.08 -8.73 19.18
CA GLU A 138 22.72 -8.06 18.04
C GLU A 138 21.93 -6.82 17.56
N GLY A 139 20.71 -6.59 18.05
CA GLY A 139 19.85 -5.51 17.57
C GLY A 139 19.38 -5.73 16.12
N THR A 140 19.21 -6.99 15.74
CA THR A 140 18.85 -7.42 14.38
C THR A 140 17.50 -8.10 14.35
N VAL A 141 17.00 -8.37 13.15
CA VAL A 141 15.79 -9.18 12.91
C VAL A 141 16.04 -10.14 11.75
N SER A 142 15.48 -11.34 11.85
CA SER A 142 15.48 -12.31 10.76
C SER A 142 14.26 -12.08 9.86
N VAL A 143 14.48 -11.49 8.69
CA VAL A 143 13.44 -11.10 7.73
C VAL A 143 13.13 -12.25 6.77
N ARG A 144 11.85 -12.62 6.68
CA ARG A 144 11.33 -13.55 5.67
C ARG A 144 10.19 -12.89 4.88
N ARG A 145 10.26 -12.94 3.55
CA ARG A 145 9.21 -12.41 2.66
C ARG A 145 8.32 -13.52 2.11
N LEU A 146 7.03 -13.23 1.96
CA LEU A 146 6.05 -14.12 1.34
C LEU A 146 6.48 -14.48 -0.09
N GLY A 147 6.44 -15.76 -0.43
CA GLY A 147 6.86 -16.27 -1.74
C GLY A 147 8.36 -16.53 -1.88
N SER A 148 9.17 -16.15 -0.90
CA SER A 148 10.60 -16.48 -0.85
C SER A 148 10.91 -17.53 0.22
N ASN A 149 11.88 -18.40 -0.09
CA ASN A 149 12.47 -19.31 0.91
C ASN A 149 13.67 -18.70 1.63
N ALA A 150 14.22 -17.60 1.10
CA ALA A 150 15.36 -16.92 1.69
C ALA A 150 14.97 -16.27 3.03
N THR A 151 15.96 -16.23 3.92
CA THR A 151 15.86 -15.55 5.21
C THR A 151 17.10 -14.69 5.33
N GLU A 152 16.91 -13.41 5.62
CA GLU A 152 17.98 -12.42 5.68
C GLU A 152 18.00 -11.78 7.06
N THR A 153 19.17 -11.72 7.68
CA THR A 153 19.35 -10.96 8.92
C THR A 153 19.64 -9.51 8.56
N ARG A 154 18.90 -8.58 9.16
CA ARG A 154 19.08 -7.13 8.96
C ARG A 154 19.08 -6.41 10.29
N SER A 155 19.71 -5.24 10.37
CA SER A 155 19.56 -4.39 11.54
C SER A 155 18.10 -3.95 11.69
N LEU A 156 17.62 -3.80 12.92
CA LEU A 156 16.25 -3.36 13.17
C LEU A 156 15.98 -1.99 12.53
N ALA A 157 16.92 -1.05 12.63
CA ALA A 157 16.79 0.29 12.05
C ALA A 157 16.67 0.28 10.51
N GLU A 158 17.40 -0.58 9.81
CA GLU A 158 17.26 -0.73 8.36
C GLU A 158 15.92 -1.36 8.00
N ALA A 159 15.52 -2.42 8.71
CA ALA A 159 14.24 -3.07 8.47
C ALA A 159 13.07 -2.09 8.65
N VAL A 160 13.07 -1.29 9.72
CA VAL A 160 12.02 -0.28 9.96
C VAL A 160 11.96 0.75 8.83
N ARG A 161 13.10 1.32 8.42
CA ARG A 161 13.15 2.32 7.34
C ARG A 161 12.63 1.77 6.01
N GLU A 162 13.08 0.59 5.62
CA GLU A 162 12.66 -0.02 4.34
C GLU A 162 11.17 -0.38 4.35
N LEU A 163 10.69 -1.01 5.43
CA LEU A 163 9.29 -1.42 5.54
C LEU A 163 8.36 -0.20 5.61
N ALA A 164 8.79 0.89 6.26
CA ALA A 164 8.04 2.16 6.26
C ALA A 164 7.93 2.74 4.84
N SER A 165 9.02 2.75 4.06
CA SER A 165 8.97 3.18 2.66
C SER A 165 8.06 2.29 1.81
N GLU A 166 8.07 0.98 2.02
CA GLU A 166 7.20 0.03 1.31
C GLU A 166 5.73 0.13 1.73
N ALA A 167 5.44 0.59 2.94
CA ALA A 167 4.08 0.81 3.42
C ALA A 167 3.38 1.95 2.70
N LEU A 168 4.13 2.87 2.08
CA LEU A 168 3.58 3.99 1.34
C LEU A 168 2.95 3.54 0.01
N PRO A 169 1.82 4.13 -0.39
CA PRO A 169 1.27 3.92 -1.72
C PRO A 169 2.25 4.44 -2.80
N PRO A 170 2.20 3.89 -4.04
CA PRO A 170 3.22 4.15 -5.07
C PRO A 170 3.41 5.62 -5.48
N ASP A 171 2.39 6.44 -5.34
CA ASP A 171 2.45 7.89 -5.58
C ASP A 171 3.23 8.62 -4.48
N LEU A 172 2.96 8.31 -3.20
CA LEU A 172 3.67 8.90 -2.08
C LEU A 172 5.11 8.41 -1.98
N ARG A 173 5.35 7.12 -2.24
CA ARG A 173 6.69 6.54 -2.23
C ARG A 173 7.63 7.20 -3.24
N ARG A 174 7.12 7.47 -4.45
CA ARG A 174 7.86 8.18 -5.50
C ARG A 174 8.21 9.60 -5.06
N ASN A 175 7.26 10.31 -4.47
CA ASN A 175 7.48 11.68 -4.00
C ASN A 175 8.48 11.74 -2.83
N ASP A 176 8.51 10.72 -1.99
CA ASP A 176 9.47 10.63 -0.89
C ASP A 176 10.90 10.37 -1.41
N GLN A 177 11.04 9.50 -2.42
CA GLN A 177 12.31 9.27 -3.11
C GLN A 177 12.83 10.55 -3.78
N VAL A 178 11.98 11.24 -4.55
CA VAL A 178 12.35 12.51 -5.22
C VAL A 178 12.73 13.58 -4.20
N ARG A 179 11.99 13.73 -3.09
CA ARG A 179 12.33 14.68 -2.02
C ARG A 179 13.65 14.36 -1.31
N SER A 180 13.96 13.07 -1.14
CA SER A 180 15.23 12.64 -0.55
C SER A 180 16.43 12.93 -1.48
N GLU A 181 16.22 12.85 -2.80
CA GLU A 181 17.22 13.20 -3.82
C GLU A 181 17.39 14.72 -3.94
N ASP A 182 16.29 15.49 -3.95
CA ASP A 182 16.32 16.96 -3.98
C ASP A 182 16.92 17.56 -2.69
N GLY A 183 16.69 16.93 -1.54
CA GLY A 183 17.31 17.30 -0.26
C GLY A 183 18.82 17.01 -0.22
N ALA A 184 19.30 16.01 -0.98
CA ALA A 184 20.72 15.76 -1.18
C ALA A 184 21.33 16.69 -2.26
N ALA A 185 20.52 17.18 -3.20
CA ALA A 185 20.93 18.14 -4.23
C ALA A 185 20.91 19.61 -3.77
N GLN A 186 20.38 19.91 -2.59
CA GLN A 186 20.26 21.27 -2.02
C GLN A 186 21.55 21.86 -1.42
N GLU A 187 22.73 21.33 -1.78
CA GLU A 187 24.03 22.02 -1.61
C GLU A 187 24.51 22.76 -2.88
N ALA A 188 23.72 22.79 -3.96
CA ALA A 188 24.02 23.60 -5.16
C ALA A 188 23.04 24.78 -5.32
N PRO A 189 23.50 25.98 -5.74
CA PRO A 189 22.70 27.20 -5.65
C PRO A 189 21.53 27.20 -6.65
N MET A 190 20.41 27.71 -6.14
CA MET A 190 19.10 27.83 -6.78
C MET A 190 19.13 28.59 -8.12
N ALA A 191 18.52 28.01 -9.15
CA ALA A 191 18.06 28.73 -10.34
C ALA A 191 16.54 28.61 -10.47
N GLU A 192 15.90 29.75 -10.70
CA GLU A 192 14.46 30.00 -10.62
C GLU A 192 13.59 29.22 -11.62
N GLY A 193 12.38 28.90 -11.17
CA GLY A 193 11.17 29.07 -11.98
C GLY A 193 10.62 27.82 -12.69
N ARG A 194 9.73 27.07 -12.02
CA ARG A 194 8.70 26.28 -12.72
C ARG A 194 7.34 26.36 -11.99
N ARG A 195 6.36 26.94 -12.68
CA ARG A 195 4.93 26.83 -12.35
C ARG A 195 4.45 25.44 -12.80
N TYR A 196 3.92 24.65 -11.88
CA TYR A 196 3.23 23.41 -12.21
C TYR A 196 1.74 23.71 -12.45
N PHE A 197 1.26 23.39 -13.66
CA PHE A 197 -0.15 23.13 -13.91
C PHE A 197 -0.34 21.61 -13.89
N SER A 198 -1.29 21.12 -13.09
CA SER A 198 -1.76 19.73 -13.07
C SER A 198 -3.12 19.64 -13.76
N PHE A 199 -3.27 18.70 -14.69
CA PHE A 199 -4.56 18.21 -15.18
C PHE A 199 -5.07 17.06 -14.30
#